data_AF-A0A7V1NSQ4-F1
#
_entry.id   AF-A0A7V1NSQ4-F1
#
_cell.length_a   1.000
_cell.length_b   1.000
_cell.length_c   1.000
_cell.angle_alpha   90.00
_cell.angle_beta   90.00
_cell.angle_gamma   90.00
#
_symmetry.space_group_name_H-M   'P 1'
#
loop_
_entity.id
_entity.type
_entity.pdbx_description
1 polymer ?
#
loop_
_entity_poly.entity_id
_entity_poly.type
_entity_poly.pdbx_seq_one_letter_code
_entity_poly.pdbx_strand_id
1 'polypeptide(L)'
;MQERTVLDWITVISSLATPILVLVLSAIFASIGRRQEKLYELQQKLQDDRIRVYDSILEPYIVMATPEEVLHKQERYREKTSGDAASEIITTPEYKQAEFRLFLMGSDEVVRAYNQLKQFYYSGVLDGSQEATKEALTLIAKLVLAIRKSVGNEKTKISYRDAVWWFIKDADKIL
;
A
#
# COMPACT_ATOMS: atom_id res chain seq x y z
N MET A 1 65.26 31.11 -22.14
CA MET A 1 64.96 30.31 -20.93
C MET A 1 63.51 30.44 -20.47
N GLN A 2 62.79 31.53 -20.78
CA GLN A 2 61.48 31.83 -20.20
C GLN A 2 60.29 31.03 -20.80
N GLU A 3 60.35 30.64 -22.08
CA GLU A 3 59.26 29.88 -22.74
C GLU A 3 59.12 28.44 -22.26
N ARG A 4 60.24 27.77 -21.90
CA ARG A 4 60.20 26.40 -21.38
C ARG A 4 59.49 26.33 -20.02
N THR A 5 59.69 27.35 -19.18
CA THR A 5 59.06 27.42 -17.87
C THR A 5 57.54 27.57 -17.96
N VAL A 6 57.02 28.34 -18.93
CA VAL A 6 55.57 28.52 -19.12
C VAL A 6 54.91 27.24 -19.62
N LEU A 7 55.54 26.54 -20.58
CA LEU A 7 55.07 25.24 -21.08
C LEU A 7 55.10 24.16 -19.98
N ASP A 8 56.14 24.15 -19.14
CA ASP A 8 56.24 23.24 -17.99
C ASP A 8 55.14 23.52 -16.95
N TRP A 9 54.85 24.79 -16.64
CA TRP A 9 53.74 25.17 -15.75
C TRP A 9 52.37 24.76 -16.29
N ILE A 10 52.12 24.93 -17.59
CA ILE A 10 50.86 24.50 -18.23
C ILE A 10 50.72 22.97 -18.15
N THR A 11 51.83 22.24 -18.36
CA THR A 11 51.84 20.78 -18.30
C THR A 11 51.58 20.27 -16.88
N VAL A 12 52.20 20.88 -15.87
CA VAL A 12 51.97 20.59 -14.45
C VAL A 12 50.54 20.94 -14.03
N ILE A 13 50.00 22.08 -14.46
CA ILE A 13 48.60 22.45 -14.18
C ILE A 13 47.64 21.46 -14.83
N SER A 14 47.90 21.01 -16.06
CA SER A 14 47.04 20.04 -16.76
C SER A 14 47.04 18.64 -16.11
N SER A 15 48.19 18.21 -15.57
CA SER A 15 48.33 16.91 -14.90
C SER A 15 47.72 16.89 -13.49
N LEU A 16 47.70 18.03 -12.79
CA LEU A 16 47.01 18.19 -11.50
C LEU A 16 45.51 18.52 -11.65
N ALA A 17 45.11 19.21 -12.71
CA ALA A 17 43.72 19.58 -12.94
C ALA A 17 42.83 18.34 -13.12
N THR A 18 43.32 17.31 -13.82
CA THR A 18 42.53 16.11 -14.12
C THR A 18 42.15 15.31 -12.86
N PRO A 19 43.09 14.94 -11.96
CA PRO A 19 42.74 14.28 -10.69
C PRO A 19 41.82 15.12 -9.80
N ILE A 20 42.02 16.44 -9.75
CA ILE A 20 41.18 17.36 -8.96
C ILE A 20 39.75 17.39 -9.52
N LEU A 21 39.60 17.49 -10.84
CA LEU A 21 38.30 17.44 -11.51
C LEU A 21 37.59 16.10 -11.25
N VAL A 22 38.31 14.98 -11.35
CA VAL A 22 37.75 13.66 -11.05
C VAL A 22 37.29 13.56 -9.61
N LEU A 23 38.06 14.08 -8.64
CA LEU A 23 37.66 14.11 -7.23
C LEU A 23 36.40 14.96 -7.00
N VAL A 24 36.33 16.15 -7.61
CA VAL A 24 35.17 17.04 -7.51
C VAL A 24 33.93 16.38 -8.13
N LEU A 25 34.06 15.81 -9.33
CA LEU A 25 32.96 15.10 -10.00
C LEU A 25 32.51 13.88 -9.20
N SER A 26 33.44 13.11 -8.64
CA SER A 26 33.14 11.95 -7.78
C SER A 26 32.39 12.38 -6.52
N ALA A 27 32.81 13.48 -5.89
CA ALA A 27 32.13 14.04 -4.73
C ALA A 27 30.70 14.50 -5.05
N ILE A 28 30.50 15.15 -6.20
CA ILE A 28 29.18 15.57 -6.69
C ILE A 28 28.30 14.34 -6.96
N PHE A 29 28.81 13.34 -7.68
CA PHE A 29 28.07 12.12 -8.01
C PHE A 29 27.65 11.36 -6.75
N ALA A 30 28.57 11.20 -5.78
CA ALA A 30 28.28 10.58 -4.49
C ALA A 30 27.27 11.38 -3.65
N SER A 31 27.23 12.71 -3.78
CA SER A 31 26.25 13.56 -3.10
C SER A 31 24.84 13.37 -3.68
N ILE A 32 24.72 13.33 -5.01
CA ILE A 32 23.46 13.09 -5.71
C ILE A 32 22.94 11.69 -5.40
N GLY A 33 23.81 10.67 -5.47
CA GLY A 33 23.46 9.28 -5.14
C GLY A 33 22.90 9.14 -3.71
N ARG A 34 23.57 9.73 -2.72
CA ARG A 34 23.12 9.72 -1.32
C ARG A 34 21.76 10.40 -1.11
N ARG A 35 21.41 11.41 -1.90
CA ARG A 35 20.08 12.06 -1.83
C ARG A 35 19.00 11.13 -2.40
N GLN A 36 19.27 10.50 -3.53
CA GLN A 36 18.34 9.57 -4.16
C GLN A 36 18.07 8.34 -3.28
N GLU A 37 19.11 7.78 -2.66
CA GLU A 37 19.01 6.64 -1.75
C GLU A 37 18.13 6.98 -0.53
N LYS A 38 18.37 8.12 0.12
CA LYS A 38 17.52 8.59 1.22
C LYS A 38 16.06 8.78 0.81
N LEU A 39 15.82 9.35 -0.38
CA LEU A 39 14.46 9.52 -0.90
C LEU A 39 13.79 8.17 -1.14
N TYR A 40 14.53 7.20 -1.70
CA TYR A 40 14.04 5.85 -1.92
C TYR A 40 13.73 5.12 -0.61
N GLU A 41 14.61 5.21 0.39
CA GLU A 41 14.37 4.65 1.73
C GLU A 41 13.13 5.25 2.40
N LEU A 42 12.95 6.57 2.30
CA LEU A 42 11.76 7.25 2.82
C LEU A 42 10.50 6.80 2.08
N GLN A 43 10.56 6.65 0.76
CA GLN A 43 9.45 6.14 -0.04
C GLN A 43 9.09 4.70 0.34
N GLN A 44 10.08 3.83 0.53
CA GLN A 44 9.86 2.45 0.99
C GLN A 44 9.21 2.43 2.38
N LYS A 45 9.71 3.21 3.34
CA LYS A 45 9.11 3.30 4.67
C LYS A 45 7.66 3.76 4.61
N LEU A 46 7.36 4.80 3.83
CA LEU A 46 5.98 5.28 3.64
C LEU A 46 5.10 4.23 2.96
N GLN A 47 5.64 3.46 2.02
CA GLN A 47 4.94 2.36 1.37
C GLN A 47 4.62 1.25 2.37
N ASP A 48 5.59 0.84 3.20
CA ASP A 48 5.42 -0.18 4.23
C ASP A 48 4.41 0.26 5.29
N ASP A 49 4.49 1.52 5.75
CA ASP A 49 3.54 2.11 6.70
C ASP A 49 2.11 2.05 6.16
N ARG A 50 1.94 2.36 4.86
CA ARG A 50 0.67 2.33 4.18
C ARG A 50 0.14 0.90 3.99
N ILE A 51 1.00 -0.06 3.64
CA ILE A 51 0.63 -1.48 3.54
C ILE A 51 0.12 -1.98 4.89
N ARG A 52 0.81 -1.68 6.00
CA ARG A 52 0.34 -2.09 7.33
C ARG A 52 -1.04 -1.53 7.68
N VAL A 53 -1.31 -0.29 7.29
CA VAL A 53 -2.64 0.31 7.49
C VAL A 53 -3.68 -0.39 6.63
N TYR A 54 -3.36 -0.70 5.38
CA TYR A 54 -4.25 -1.47 4.50
C TYR A 54 -4.52 -2.87 5.05
N ASP A 55 -3.52 -3.55 5.60
CA ASP A 55 -3.69 -4.86 6.23
C ASP A 55 -4.66 -4.79 7.42
N SER A 56 -4.51 -3.78 8.30
CA SER A 56 -5.45 -3.57 9.41
C SER A 56 -6.87 -3.25 8.93
N ILE A 57 -7.02 -2.49 7.86
CA ILE A 57 -8.33 -2.17 7.26
C ILE A 57 -8.98 -3.41 6.64
N LEU A 58 -8.17 -4.31 6.06
CA LEU A 58 -8.66 -5.52 5.40
C LEU A 58 -8.93 -6.68 6.37
N GLU A 59 -8.36 -6.66 7.59
CA GLU A 59 -8.47 -7.73 8.59
C GLU A 59 -9.91 -8.23 8.82
N PRO A 60 -10.93 -7.37 9.05
CA PRO A 60 -12.29 -7.84 9.29
C PRO A 60 -12.87 -8.61 8.10
N TYR A 61 -12.55 -8.18 6.87
CA TYR A 61 -13.06 -8.83 5.66
C TYR A 61 -12.33 -10.16 5.41
N ILE A 62 -11.04 -10.24 5.71
CA ILE A 62 -10.29 -11.50 5.66
C ILE A 62 -10.89 -12.50 6.65
N VAL A 63 -11.20 -12.05 7.87
CA VAL A 63 -11.88 -12.89 8.88
C VAL A 63 -13.25 -13.35 8.37
N MET A 64 -14.06 -12.46 7.80
CA MET A 64 -15.36 -12.82 7.21
C MET A 64 -15.25 -13.85 6.07
N ALA A 65 -14.19 -13.79 5.27
CA ALA A 65 -13.97 -14.71 4.16
C ALA A 65 -13.29 -16.03 4.59
N THR A 66 -12.84 -16.14 5.84
CA THR A 66 -12.16 -17.34 6.34
C THR A 66 -13.21 -18.35 6.82
N PRO A 67 -13.13 -19.63 6.39
CA PRO A 67 -14.03 -20.66 6.88
C PRO A 67 -14.00 -20.80 8.41
N GLU A 68 -15.17 -20.99 9.03
CA GLU A 68 -15.29 -21.06 10.49
C GLU A 68 -14.46 -22.20 11.09
N GLU A 69 -14.33 -23.32 10.39
CA GLU A 69 -13.53 -24.47 10.84
C GLU A 69 -12.04 -24.12 10.95
N VAL A 70 -11.58 -23.12 10.18
CA VAL A 70 -10.22 -22.59 10.24
C VAL A 70 -10.12 -21.52 11.33
N LEU A 71 -11.11 -20.63 11.45
CA LEU A 71 -11.14 -19.61 12.50
C LEU A 71 -11.17 -20.22 13.89
N HIS A 72 -11.98 -21.26 14.13
CA HIS A 72 -12.14 -21.87 15.46
C HIS A 72 -10.87 -22.55 15.98
N LYS A 73 -9.91 -22.86 15.11
CA LYS A 73 -8.58 -23.36 15.51
C LYS A 73 -7.74 -22.27 16.18
N GLN A 74 -8.04 -21.01 15.93
CA GLN A 74 -7.36 -19.88 16.54
C GLN A 74 -8.01 -19.57 17.88
N GLU A 75 -7.19 -19.46 18.94
CA GLU A 75 -7.66 -19.18 20.30
C GLU A 75 -8.53 -17.92 20.38
N ARG A 76 -8.20 -16.89 19.58
CA ARG A 76 -8.92 -15.61 19.50
C ARG A 76 -10.38 -15.74 19.01
N TYR A 77 -10.70 -16.79 18.24
CA TYR A 77 -11.98 -16.94 17.52
C TYR A 77 -12.71 -18.26 17.79
N ARG A 78 -12.28 -19.06 18.77
CA ARG A 78 -12.74 -20.45 19.00
C ARG A 78 -14.26 -20.64 19.05
N GLU A 79 -15.01 -19.68 19.56
CA GLU A 79 -16.47 -19.76 19.76
C GLU A 79 -17.23 -18.65 19.02
N LYS A 80 -16.59 -17.99 18.06
CA LYS A 80 -17.17 -16.83 17.35
C LYS A 80 -17.57 -17.24 15.94
N THR A 81 -18.70 -16.71 15.47
CA THR A 81 -18.99 -16.73 14.04
C THR A 81 -18.02 -15.79 13.31
N SER A 82 -17.87 -15.98 12.01
CA SER A 82 -17.02 -15.09 11.20
C SER A 82 -17.50 -13.64 11.27
N GLY A 83 -18.82 -13.43 11.36
CA GLY A 83 -19.44 -12.12 11.52
C GLY A 83 -19.15 -11.48 12.87
N ASP A 84 -19.29 -12.23 13.96
CA ASP A 84 -19.00 -11.73 15.32
C ASP A 84 -17.52 -11.36 15.48
N ALA A 85 -16.63 -12.20 14.96
CA ALA A 85 -15.19 -11.95 14.98
C ALA A 85 -14.82 -10.69 14.20
N ALA A 86 -15.41 -10.48 13.02
CA ALA A 86 -15.19 -9.26 12.25
C ALA A 86 -15.78 -8.02 12.94
N SER A 87 -16.97 -8.15 13.53
CA SER A 87 -17.63 -7.08 14.29
C SER A 87 -16.79 -6.63 15.48
N GLU A 88 -16.18 -7.57 16.19
CA GLU A 88 -15.29 -7.25 17.30
C GLU A 88 -14.09 -6.42 16.82
N ILE A 89 -13.42 -6.84 15.74
CA ILE A 89 -12.27 -6.11 15.17
C ILE A 89 -12.65 -4.67 14.83
N ILE A 90 -13.76 -4.44 14.12
CA ILE A 90 -14.14 -3.08 13.69
C ILE A 90 -14.51 -2.13 14.84
N THR A 91 -14.78 -2.68 16.02
CA THR A 91 -15.08 -1.91 17.24
C THR A 91 -13.84 -1.58 18.08
N THR A 92 -12.69 -2.19 17.77
CA THR A 92 -11.45 -1.95 18.52
C THR A 92 -10.89 -0.55 18.29
N PRO A 93 -10.24 0.06 19.31
CA PRO A 93 -9.50 1.31 19.13
C PRO A 93 -8.43 1.23 18.04
N GLU A 94 -7.77 0.09 17.92
CA GLU A 94 -6.71 -0.16 16.94
C GLU A 94 -7.26 -0.05 15.51
N TYR A 95 -8.41 -0.65 15.24
CA TYR A 95 -9.07 -0.53 13.96
C TYR A 95 -9.47 0.92 13.68
N LYS A 96 -10.04 1.64 14.66
CA LYS A 96 -10.37 3.07 14.50
C LYS A 96 -9.14 3.93 14.19
N GLN A 97 -8.01 3.64 14.84
CA GLN A 97 -6.74 4.30 14.50
C GLN A 97 -6.32 3.99 13.06
N ALA A 98 -6.50 2.75 12.59
CA ALA A 98 -6.25 2.39 11.19
C ALA A 98 -7.17 3.16 10.23
N GLU A 99 -8.45 3.36 10.56
CA GLU A 99 -9.38 4.18 9.76
C GLU A 99 -8.91 5.63 9.62
N PHE A 100 -8.48 6.25 10.72
CA PHE A 100 -7.92 7.61 10.68
C PHE A 100 -6.64 7.68 9.86
N ARG A 101 -5.75 6.71 10.05
CA ARG A 101 -4.50 6.57 9.30
C ARG A 101 -4.76 6.40 7.81
N LEU A 102 -5.74 5.58 7.44
CA LEU A 102 -6.18 5.38 6.06
C LEU A 102 -6.60 6.70 5.42
N PHE A 103 -7.39 7.50 6.13
CA PHE A 103 -7.84 8.81 5.64
C PHE A 103 -6.68 9.80 5.43
N LEU A 104 -5.66 9.76 6.29
CA LEU A 104 -4.51 10.67 6.22
C LEU A 104 -3.48 10.32 5.14
N MET A 105 -3.29 9.03 4.84
CA MET A 105 -2.21 8.58 3.94
C MET A 105 -2.67 7.78 2.73
N GLY A 106 -3.92 7.34 2.70
CA GLY A 106 -4.49 6.60 1.59
C GLY A 106 -4.66 7.49 0.38
N SER A 107 -4.46 6.95 -0.83
CA SER A 107 -4.82 7.64 -2.06
C SER A 107 -6.33 7.94 -2.09
N ASP A 108 -6.73 9.02 -2.76
CA ASP A 108 -8.14 9.40 -2.90
C ASP A 108 -9.07 8.26 -3.35
N GLU A 109 -8.61 7.42 -4.28
CA GLU A 109 -9.39 6.27 -4.78
C GLU A 109 -9.68 5.26 -3.65
N VAL A 110 -8.67 4.96 -2.81
CA VAL A 110 -8.79 4.06 -1.67
C VAL A 110 -9.72 4.64 -0.62
N VAL A 111 -9.52 5.91 -0.24
CA VAL A 111 -10.36 6.58 0.76
C VAL A 111 -11.81 6.62 0.31
N ARG A 112 -12.06 6.92 -0.97
CA ARG A 112 -13.40 6.92 -1.55
C ARG A 112 -14.04 5.53 -1.54
N ALA A 113 -13.31 4.50 -1.97
CA ALA A 113 -13.81 3.12 -1.96
C ALA A 113 -14.14 2.64 -0.55
N TYR A 114 -13.27 2.95 0.42
CA TYR A 114 -13.50 2.62 1.82
C TYR A 114 -14.72 3.35 2.39
N ASN A 115 -14.86 4.64 2.11
CA ASN A 115 -16.02 5.42 2.55
C ASN A 115 -17.33 4.88 1.98
N GLN A 116 -17.35 4.48 0.70
CA GLN A 116 -18.53 3.86 0.10
C GLN A 116 -18.91 2.56 0.81
N LEU A 117 -17.92 1.71 1.09
CA LEU A 117 -18.12 0.47 1.83
C LEU A 117 -18.66 0.75 3.24
N LYS A 118 -18.04 1.67 3.98
CA LYS A 118 -18.45 2.04 5.34
C LYS A 118 -19.87 2.63 5.38
N GLN A 119 -20.20 3.52 4.44
CA GLN A 119 -21.55 4.08 4.32
C GLN A 119 -22.60 3.01 4.02
N PHE A 120 -22.27 2.04 3.16
CA PHE A 120 -23.15 0.90 2.90
C PHE A 120 -23.49 0.14 4.20
N TYR A 121 -22.50 -0.21 5.02
CA TYR A 121 -22.75 -0.85 6.31
C TYR A 121 -23.56 0.03 7.29
N TYR A 122 -23.28 1.34 7.36
CA TYR A 122 -24.02 2.24 8.26
C TYR A 122 -25.43 2.58 7.82
N SER A 123 -25.70 2.52 6.51
CA SER A 123 -27.04 2.76 5.99
C SER A 123 -28.06 1.68 6.40
N GLY A 124 -27.61 0.58 7.01
CA GLY A 124 -28.49 -0.51 7.46
C GLY A 124 -29.12 -1.29 6.31
N VAL A 125 -28.60 -1.14 5.08
CA VAL A 125 -29.10 -1.80 3.86
C VAL A 125 -28.82 -3.30 3.84
N LEU A 126 -28.04 -3.81 4.81
CA LEU A 126 -27.87 -5.24 5.03
C LEU A 126 -29.11 -5.85 5.69
N ASP A 127 -30.09 -6.17 4.87
CA ASP A 127 -31.31 -6.90 5.24
C ASP A 127 -31.15 -8.43 5.05
N GLY A 128 -29.95 -8.89 4.69
CA GLY A 128 -29.68 -10.29 4.37
C GLY A 128 -30.11 -10.70 2.95
N SER A 129 -30.58 -9.76 2.13
CA SER A 129 -30.90 -10.03 0.72
C SER A 129 -29.65 -10.39 -0.10
N GLN A 130 -29.89 -11.11 -1.19
CA GLN A 130 -28.84 -11.46 -2.14
C GLN A 130 -28.26 -10.20 -2.81
N GLU A 131 -29.08 -9.19 -3.05
CA GLU A 131 -28.70 -7.89 -3.60
C GLU A 131 -27.77 -7.13 -2.65
N ALA A 132 -28.13 -7.01 -1.36
CA ALA A 132 -27.28 -6.36 -0.36
C ALA A 132 -25.94 -7.11 -0.19
N THR A 133 -25.97 -8.44 -0.25
CA THR A 133 -24.76 -9.28 -0.21
C THR A 133 -23.88 -9.00 -1.43
N LYS A 134 -24.45 -8.99 -2.63
CA LYS A 134 -23.73 -8.71 -3.88
C LYS A 134 -23.11 -7.30 -3.87
N GLU A 135 -23.84 -6.32 -3.36
CA GLU A 135 -23.34 -4.94 -3.26
C GLU A 135 -22.18 -4.83 -2.26
N ALA A 136 -22.30 -5.45 -1.08
CA ALA A 136 -21.22 -5.50 -0.09
C ALA A 136 -19.94 -6.08 -0.69
N LEU A 137 -20.04 -7.22 -1.38
CA LEU A 137 -18.90 -7.89 -2.02
C LEU A 137 -18.29 -7.05 -3.14
N THR A 138 -19.13 -6.37 -3.92
CA THR A 138 -18.68 -5.44 -4.96
C THR A 138 -17.90 -4.27 -4.36
N LEU A 139 -18.34 -3.73 -3.24
CA LEU A 139 -17.66 -2.62 -2.54
C LEU A 139 -16.34 -3.08 -1.91
N ILE A 140 -16.29 -4.28 -1.31
CA ILE A 140 -15.03 -4.88 -0.81
C ILE A 140 -14.04 -5.07 -1.96
N ALA A 141 -14.47 -5.64 -3.09
CA ALA A 141 -13.61 -5.84 -4.24
C ALA A 141 -13.09 -4.53 -4.84
N LYS A 142 -13.90 -3.47 -4.87
CA LYS A 142 -13.47 -2.12 -5.27
C LYS A 142 -12.41 -1.56 -4.33
N LEU A 143 -12.57 -1.75 -3.01
CA LEU A 143 -11.57 -1.33 -2.03
C LEU A 143 -10.24 -2.07 -2.22
N VAL A 144 -10.28 -3.40 -2.35
CA VAL A 144 -9.07 -4.22 -2.59
C VAL A 144 -8.38 -3.80 -3.89
N LEU A 145 -9.14 -3.53 -4.96
CA LEU A 145 -8.58 -3.08 -6.23
C LEU A 145 -7.93 -1.70 -6.13
N ALA A 146 -8.57 -0.76 -5.42
CA ALA A 146 -8.00 0.57 -5.17
C ALA A 146 -6.70 0.47 -4.36
N ILE A 147 -6.66 -0.38 -3.32
CA ILE A 147 -5.46 -0.66 -2.53
C ILE A 147 -4.36 -1.23 -3.42
N ARG A 148 -4.68 -2.23 -4.25
CA ARG A 148 -3.72 -2.86 -5.16
C ARG A 148 -3.07 -1.86 -6.12
N LYS A 149 -3.85 -0.92 -6.67
CA LYS A 149 -3.35 0.18 -7.50
C LYS A 149 -2.40 1.08 -6.71
N SER A 150 -2.83 1.53 -5.53
CA SER A 150 -2.05 2.41 -4.63
C SER A 150 -0.70 1.80 -4.23
N VAL A 151 -0.62 0.48 -4.04
CA VAL A 151 0.61 -0.23 -3.66
C VAL A 151 1.62 -0.36 -4.82
N GLY A 152 1.25 -0.01 -6.06
CA GLY A 152 2.17 0.04 -7.21
C GLY A 152 1.68 -0.68 -8.46
N ASN A 153 0.46 -1.25 -8.45
CA ASN A 153 -0.12 -1.91 -9.62
C ASN A 153 -1.11 -1.00 -10.35
N GLU A 154 -0.74 0.26 -10.61
CA GLU A 154 -1.63 1.28 -11.19
C GLU A 154 -2.23 0.85 -12.53
N LYS A 155 -1.46 0.14 -13.36
CA LYS A 155 -1.85 -0.33 -14.70
C LYS A 155 -2.46 -1.73 -14.70
N THR A 156 -2.99 -2.17 -13.55
CA THR A 156 -3.63 -3.49 -13.45
C THR A 156 -4.80 -3.61 -14.43
N LYS A 157 -4.91 -4.78 -15.07
CA LYS A 157 -6.07 -5.15 -15.90
C LYS A 157 -7.11 -5.94 -15.12
N ILE A 158 -6.83 -6.28 -13.86
CA ILE A 158 -7.74 -6.97 -12.96
C ILE A 158 -8.94 -6.06 -12.72
N SER A 159 -10.12 -6.58 -13.03
CA SER A 159 -11.41 -5.93 -12.78
C SER A 159 -11.89 -6.20 -11.36
N TYR A 160 -12.94 -5.48 -10.92
CA TYR A 160 -13.57 -5.78 -9.64
C TYR A 160 -14.17 -7.21 -9.61
N ARG A 161 -14.60 -7.75 -10.76
CA ARG A 161 -15.13 -9.12 -10.87
C ARG A 161 -14.04 -10.14 -10.58
N ASP A 162 -12.86 -9.95 -11.17
CA ASP A 162 -11.69 -10.80 -10.92
C ASP A 162 -11.28 -10.75 -9.43
N ALA A 163 -11.39 -9.58 -8.80
CA ALA A 163 -11.13 -9.43 -7.36
C ALA A 163 -12.18 -10.15 -6.49
N VAL A 164 -13.47 -10.11 -6.85
CA VAL A 164 -14.51 -10.91 -6.16
C VAL A 164 -14.23 -12.40 -6.32
N TRP A 165 -13.89 -12.86 -7.53
CA TRP A 165 -13.55 -14.25 -7.82
C TRP A 165 -12.35 -14.75 -7.00
N TRP A 166 -11.35 -13.91 -6.80
CA TRP A 166 -10.20 -14.26 -5.96
C TRP A 166 -10.56 -14.36 -4.47
N PHE A 167 -11.52 -13.56 -4.01
CA PHE A 167 -11.83 -13.38 -2.59
C PHE A 167 -12.87 -14.38 -2.05
N ILE A 168 -13.75 -14.93 -2.89
CA ILE A 168 -14.92 -15.70 -2.44
C ILE A 168 -15.08 -16.97 -3.26
N LYS A 169 -15.36 -18.07 -2.56
CA LYS A 169 -15.78 -19.33 -3.16
C LYS A 169 -17.16 -19.19 -3.81
N ASP A 170 -17.35 -19.71 -5.02
CA ASP A 170 -18.61 -19.67 -5.76
C ASP A 170 -19.12 -18.26 -6.13
N ALA A 171 -18.21 -17.33 -6.43
CA ALA A 171 -18.56 -15.97 -6.88
C ALA A 171 -19.57 -15.93 -8.05
N ASP A 172 -19.58 -16.96 -8.90
CA ASP A 172 -20.51 -17.13 -10.02
C ASP A 172 -21.98 -17.29 -9.62
N LYS A 173 -22.26 -17.69 -8.37
CA LYS A 173 -23.64 -17.83 -7.86
C LYS A 173 -24.20 -16.51 -7.33
N ILE A 174 -23.34 -15.48 -7.18
CA ILE A 174 -23.68 -14.20 -6.55
C ILE A 174 -23.63 -13.05 -7.57
N LEU A 175 -22.73 -13.11 -8.55
CA LEU A 175 -22.54 -12.10 -9.60
C LEU A 175 -23.49 -12.25 -10.79
#